data_AF-A0ABD1NYI6-F1
#
_entry.id   AF-A0ABD1NYI6-F1
#
_cell.length_a   1.000
_cell.length_b   1.000
_cell.length_c   1.000
_cell.angle_alpha   90.00
_cell.angle_beta   90.00
_cell.angle_gamma   90.00
#
_symmetry.space_group_name_H-M   'P 1'
#
loop_
_entity.id
_entity.type
_entity.pdbx_description
1 polymer ?
#
loop_
_entity_poly.entity_id
_entity_poly.type
_entity_poly.pdbx_seq_one_letter_code
_entity_poly.pdbx_strand_id
1 'polypeptide(L)'
;MEEGNLEQILDPQVLEQGKREELTTVAKLAQRCLNLNGKKRPTMKEVAMELEIVRMSQTHLTTSETKYRDVQLCKSKAILISDDNYTWTSTSDNIIQSSSDAHPLKIHTI
;
A
#
# COMPACT_ATOMS: atom_id res chain seq x y z
N MET A 1 -5.29 18.76 -8.65
CA MET A 1 -3.92 18.83 -9.21
C MET A 1 -4.09 19.18 -10.66
N GLU A 2 -3.52 20.31 -11.09
CA GLU A 2 -3.51 20.70 -12.50
C GLU A 2 -2.43 19.88 -13.23
N GLU A 3 -2.62 19.64 -14.52
CA GLU A 3 -1.65 18.89 -15.33
C GLU A 3 -0.40 19.76 -15.53
N GLY A 4 0.76 19.24 -15.12
CA GLY A 4 2.06 19.94 -15.20
C GLY A 4 2.71 20.30 -13.86
N ASN A 5 1.96 20.46 -12.77
CA ASN A 5 2.52 20.94 -11.49
C ASN A 5 3.19 19.84 -10.63
N LEU A 6 3.31 18.61 -11.12
CA LEU A 6 3.93 17.50 -10.36
C LEU A 6 5.41 17.73 -10.07
N GLU A 7 6.14 18.24 -11.06
CA GLU A 7 7.58 18.49 -11.00
C GLU A 7 7.97 19.59 -9.99
N GLN A 8 7.00 20.40 -9.54
CA GLN A 8 7.18 21.44 -8.53
C GLN A 8 6.87 20.95 -7.10
N ILE A 9 6.24 19.78 -6.95
CA ILE A 9 5.73 19.25 -5.68
C ILE A 9 6.52 18.00 -5.25
N LEU A 10 6.93 17.17 -6.21
CA LEU A 10 7.69 15.96 -5.95
C LEU A 10 9.14 16.30 -5.58
N ASP A 11 9.72 15.50 -4.68
CA ASP A 11 11.14 15.60 -4.34
C ASP A 11 12.03 15.34 -5.58
N PRO A 12 13.12 16.08 -5.78
CA PRO A 12 14.03 15.88 -6.92
C PRO A 12 14.53 14.44 -7.10
N GLN A 13 14.80 13.71 -6.01
CA GLN A 13 15.24 12.31 -6.09
C GLN A 13 14.12 11.39 -6.61
N VAL A 14 12.87 11.69 -6.25
CA VAL A 14 11.69 10.95 -6.72
C VAL A 14 11.40 11.25 -8.19
N LEU A 15 11.66 12.48 -8.65
CA LEU A 15 11.55 12.87 -10.06
C LEU A 15 12.64 12.22 -10.93
N GLU A 16 13.86 12.07 -10.41
CA GLU A 16 14.97 11.41 -11.11
C GLU A 16 14.74 9.89 -11.24
N GLN A 17 14.24 9.24 -10.19
CA GLN A 17 14.12 7.77 -10.12
C GLN A 17 12.78 7.23 -10.66
N GLY A 18 11.69 8.01 -10.57
CA GLY A 18 10.34 7.54 -10.89
C GLY A 18 9.94 7.75 -12.35
N LYS A 19 9.26 6.77 -12.95
CA LYS A 19 8.63 6.99 -14.26
C LYS A 19 7.49 8.00 -14.13
N ARG A 20 7.44 9.00 -15.01
CA ARG A 20 6.41 10.05 -15.02
C ARG A 20 4.98 9.50 -15.05
N GLU A 21 4.73 8.37 -15.68
CA GLU A 21 3.43 7.67 -15.72
C GLU A 21 3.05 7.09 -14.34
N GLU A 22 4.01 6.50 -13.64
CA GLU A 22 3.86 5.92 -12.30
C GLU A 22 3.66 7.05 -11.27
N LEU A 23 4.49 8.09 -11.33
CA LEU A 23 4.37 9.31 -10.52
C LEU A 23 2.99 9.97 -10.70
N THR A 24 2.52 10.09 -11.95
CA THR A 24 1.18 10.62 -12.26
C THR A 24 0.07 9.76 -11.66
N THR A 25 0.23 8.44 -11.68
CA THR A 25 -0.75 7.48 -11.14
C THR A 25 -0.82 7.56 -9.62
N VAL A 26 0.33 7.53 -8.94
CA VAL A 26 0.43 7.67 -7.48
C VAL A 26 -0.12 9.02 -7.02
N ALA A 27 0.16 10.11 -7.75
CA ALA A 27 -0.39 11.42 -7.41
C ALA A 27 -1.92 11.52 -7.58
N LYS A 28 -2.49 10.90 -8.63
CA LYS A 28 -3.95 10.78 -8.81
C LYS A 28 -4.60 9.92 -7.73
N LEU A 29 -3.90 8.91 -7.21
CA LEU A 29 -4.34 8.13 -6.05
C LEU A 29 -4.29 8.98 -4.76
N ALA A 30 -3.19 9.68 -4.50
CA ALA A 30 -3.06 10.59 -3.35
C ALA A 30 -4.14 11.69 -3.36
N GLN A 31 -4.45 12.27 -4.52
CA GLN A 31 -5.54 13.26 -4.66
C GLN A 31 -6.91 12.68 -4.26
N ARG A 32 -7.17 11.40 -4.52
CA ARG A 32 -8.41 10.72 -4.08
C ARG A 32 -8.39 10.39 -2.59
N CYS A 33 -7.25 9.96 -2.04
CA CYS A 33 -7.07 9.75 -0.60
C CYS A 33 -7.30 11.05 0.21
N LEU A 34 -6.88 12.19 -0.32
CA LEU A 34 -7.03 13.52 0.29
C LEU A 34 -8.39 14.21 0.00
N ASN A 35 -9.39 13.48 -0.53
CA ASN A 35 -10.69 14.08 -0.82
C ASN A 35 -11.34 14.66 0.45
N LEU A 36 -11.84 15.90 0.37
CA LEU A 36 -12.53 16.57 1.49
C LEU A 36 -13.81 15.81 1.90
N ASN A 37 -14.49 15.16 0.96
CA ASN A 37 -15.59 14.27 1.25
C ASN A 37 -15.05 12.87 1.56
N GLY A 38 -15.07 12.47 2.83
CA GLY A 38 -14.61 11.16 3.29
C GLY A 38 -15.27 9.97 2.57
N LYS A 39 -16.54 10.09 2.13
CA LYS A 39 -17.25 9.04 1.38
C LYS A 39 -16.75 8.86 -0.06
N LYS A 40 -15.91 9.78 -0.56
CA LYS A 40 -15.26 9.70 -1.89
C LYS A 40 -13.79 9.27 -1.81
N ARG A 41 -13.27 9.01 -0.60
CA ARG A 41 -11.92 8.46 -0.43
C ARG A 41 -11.95 6.95 -0.76
N PRO A 42 -10.92 6.41 -1.42
CA PRO A 42 -10.79 4.97 -1.59
C PRO A 42 -10.60 4.28 -0.24
N THR A 43 -11.02 3.03 -0.16
CA THR A 43 -10.69 2.14 0.96
C THR A 43 -9.21 1.76 0.90
N MET A 44 -8.62 1.41 2.05
CA MET A 44 -7.21 0.94 2.07
C MET A 44 -6.98 -0.32 1.22
N LYS A 45 -8.01 -1.14 0.99
CA LYS A 45 -7.94 -2.27 0.05
C LYS A 45 -7.73 -1.81 -1.38
N GLU A 46 -8.50 -0.82 -1.85
CA GLU A 46 -8.35 -0.24 -3.18
C GLU A 46 -6.99 0.47 -3.32
N VAL A 47 -6.58 1.24 -2.32
CA VAL A 47 -5.24 1.88 -2.29
C VAL A 47 -4.12 0.84 -2.43
N ALA A 48 -4.18 -0.25 -1.68
CA ALA A 48 -3.18 -1.32 -1.75
C ALA A 48 -3.17 -2.02 -3.13
N MET A 49 -4.36 -2.31 -3.69
CA MET A 49 -4.47 -2.92 -5.02
C MET A 49 -3.91 -2.00 -6.13
N GLU A 50 -4.19 -0.70 -6.08
CA GLU A 50 -3.69 0.25 -7.08
C GLU A 50 -2.17 0.44 -6.98
N LEU A 51 -1.61 0.52 -5.77
CA LEU A 51 -0.16 0.59 -5.57
C LEU A 51 0.55 -0.69 -6.02
N GLU A 52 -0.07 -1.86 -5.82
CA GLU A 52 0.47 -3.13 -6.31
C GLU A 52 0.53 -3.16 -7.85
N ILE A 53 -0.49 -2.62 -8.54
CA ILE A 53 -0.48 -2.51 -10.01
C ILE A 53 0.68 -1.60 -10.49
N VAL A 54 0.91 -0.47 -9.83
CA VAL A 54 2.06 0.43 -10.13
C VAL A 54 3.40 -0.26 -9.87
N ARG A 55 3.50 -1.03 -8.78
CA ARG A 55 4.69 -1.85 -8.48
C ARG A 55 4.93 -2.92 -9.55
N MET A 56 3.87 -3.54 -10.04
CA MET A 56 3.93 -4.55 -11.10
C MET A 56 4.31 -3.94 -12.47
N SER A 57 3.87 -2.72 -12.81
CA SER A 57 4.27 -2.06 -14.06
C SER A 57 5.77 -1.72 -14.12
N GLN A 58 6.44 -1.60 -12.97
CA GLN A 58 7.91 -1.52 -12.90
C GLN A 58 8.58 -2.86 -13.24
N THR A 59 7.92 -3.99 -12.98
CA THR A 59 8.46 -5.35 -13.20
C THR A 59 8.12 -5.99 -14.56
N HIS A 60 7.13 -5.46 -15.30
CA HIS A 60 6.58 -6.11 -16.49
C HIS A 60 7.42 -6.00 -17.80
N LEU A 61 8.71 -5.67 -17.72
CA LEU A 61 9.65 -6.00 -18.80
C LEU A 61 9.91 -7.52 -18.92
N THR A 62 9.40 -8.33 -17.97
CA THR A 62 9.34 -9.78 -18.11
C THR A 62 7.92 -10.32 -17.96
N THR A 63 7.43 -10.95 -19.03
CA THR A 63 6.25 -11.85 -19.11
C THR A 63 4.85 -11.22 -19.25
N SER A 64 4.34 -11.29 -20.49
CA SER A 64 2.94 -11.38 -20.95
C SER A 64 1.82 -10.50 -20.37
N GLU A 65 1.10 -9.85 -21.29
CA GLU A 65 -0.12 -9.06 -21.08
C GLU A 65 -1.26 -9.80 -20.37
N THR A 66 -2.11 -9.06 -19.67
CA THR A 66 -3.56 -9.33 -19.65
C THR A 66 -4.37 -8.07 -19.38
N LYS A 67 -5.44 -7.87 -20.15
CA LYS A 67 -6.30 -6.68 -20.15
C LYS A 67 -7.53 -6.88 -19.26
N TYR A 68 -7.90 -5.86 -18.50
CA TYR A 68 -8.97 -5.86 -17.49
C TYR A 68 -10.34 -6.39 -17.96
N ARG A 69 -11.01 -7.21 -17.11
CA ARG A 69 -12.42 -7.09 -16.65
C ARG A 69 -12.84 -8.27 -15.74
N ASP A 70 -13.38 -7.90 -14.58
CA ASP A 70 -14.38 -8.58 -13.72
C ASP A 70 -14.49 -10.13 -13.60
N VAL A 71 -14.50 -10.56 -12.33
CA VAL A 71 -14.88 -11.89 -11.80
C VAL A 71 -14.01 -13.09 -12.21
N GLN A 72 -12.97 -13.36 -11.40
CA GLN A 72 -12.58 -14.75 -11.12
C GLN A 72 -12.05 -14.92 -9.68
N LEU A 73 -12.99 -15.09 -8.74
CA LEU A 73 -12.74 -15.73 -7.46
C LEU A 73 -12.51 -17.23 -7.70
N CYS A 74 -11.26 -17.69 -7.89
CA CYS A 74 -10.90 -19.10 -7.67
C CYS A 74 -9.41 -19.45 -7.74
N LYS A 75 -8.96 -20.27 -6.77
CA LYS A 75 -7.91 -21.32 -6.87
C LYS A 75 -6.54 -20.84 -7.40
N SER A 76 -5.60 -20.51 -6.53
CA SER A 76 -4.97 -21.47 -5.62
C SER A 76 -4.42 -20.74 -4.38
N LYS A 77 -4.50 -21.27 -3.16
CA LYS A 77 -4.74 -22.65 -2.70
C LYS A 77 -5.66 -22.58 -1.48
N ALA A 78 -6.69 -23.43 -1.41
CA ALA A 78 -7.54 -23.49 -0.22
C ALA A 78 -6.72 -24.01 0.98
N ILE A 79 -6.40 -23.12 1.91
CA ILE A 79 -6.10 -23.50 3.29
C ILE A 79 -7.43 -23.37 4.02
N LEU A 80 -7.96 -24.50 4.47
CA LEU A 80 -9.20 -24.55 5.26
C LEU A 80 -8.91 -23.95 6.63
N ILE A 81 -9.25 -22.67 6.81
CA ILE A 81 -9.39 -22.09 8.14
C ILE A 81 -10.84 -22.33 8.52
N SER A 82 -11.06 -23.25 9.46
CA SER A 82 -12.36 -23.41 10.12
C SER A 82 -12.59 -22.21 11.03
N ASP A 83 -13.78 -21.62 11.00
CA ASP A 83 -14.14 -20.39 11.71
C ASP A 83 -14.27 -20.56 13.24
N ASP A 84 -13.19 -20.95 13.94
CA ASP A 84 -13.20 -21.11 15.41
C ASP A 84 -11.80 -20.99 16.09
N ASN A 85 -10.78 -20.40 15.44
CA ASN A 85 -9.48 -20.20 16.11
C ASN A 85 -8.74 -18.90 15.73
N TYR A 86 -8.80 -17.92 16.63
CA TYR A 86 -8.04 -16.67 16.54
C TYR A 86 -6.60 -16.85 17.05
N THR A 87 -5.80 -17.70 16.40
CA THR A 87 -4.38 -17.93 16.77
C THR A 87 -3.49 -16.74 16.41
N TRP A 88 -3.60 -15.65 17.16
CA TRP A 88 -2.54 -14.65 17.22
C TRP A 88 -1.44 -15.16 18.14
N THR A 89 -0.23 -15.31 17.57
CA THR A 89 1.05 -15.71 18.19
C THR A 89 1.33 -17.21 18.40
N SER A 90 2.61 -17.56 18.17
CA SER A 90 3.28 -18.87 18.39
C SER A 90 2.87 -19.97 17.38
N THR A 91 3.76 -20.67 16.68
CA THR A 91 5.25 -20.72 16.66
C THR A 91 5.69 -21.32 15.29
N SER A 92 6.95 -21.54 14.87
CA SER A 92 8.32 -21.44 15.41
C SER A 92 9.32 -21.50 14.23
N ASP A 93 10.49 -20.85 14.21
CA ASP A 93 11.01 -19.85 15.14
C ASP A 93 12.16 -19.00 14.56
N ASN A 94 12.40 -17.85 15.21
CA ASN A 94 13.62 -17.04 15.27
C ASN A 94 13.29 -15.74 16.02
N ILE A 95 13.43 -15.76 17.34
CA ILE A 95 13.23 -14.56 18.18
C ILE A 95 14.42 -13.62 17.99
N ILE A 96 14.28 -12.63 17.11
CA ILE A 96 15.04 -11.38 17.27
C ILE A 96 14.37 -10.65 18.43
N GLN A 97 15.05 -10.63 19.58
CA GLN A 97 14.62 -9.87 20.76
C GLN A 97 14.75 -8.37 20.46
N SER A 98 13.72 -7.79 19.84
CA SER A 98 13.60 -6.35 19.67
C SER A 98 13.33 -5.71 21.03
N SER A 99 14.40 -5.24 21.68
CA SER A 99 14.30 -4.42 22.89
C SER A 99 13.60 -3.10 22.52
N SER A 100 12.43 -2.87 23.12
CA SER A 100 11.65 -1.66 22.87
C SER A 100 11.73 -0.76 24.10
N ASP A 101 12.59 0.26 24.04
CA ASP A 101 12.73 1.30 25.08
C ASP A 101 11.54 2.29 25.05
N ALA A 102 10.37 1.77 25.39
CA ALA A 102 9.16 2.58 25.64
C ALA A 102 9.13 3.04 27.10
N HIS A 103 9.92 4.06 27.45
CA HIS A 103 9.82 4.69 28.77
C HIS A 103 8.52 5.51 28.90
N PRO A 104 7.66 5.25 29.89
CA PRO A 104 6.46 6.06 30.12
C PRO A 104 6.81 7.50 30.53
N LEU A 105 6.17 8.48 29.91
CA LEU A 105 6.30 9.88 30.31
C LEU A 105 5.70 10.08 31.71
N LYS A 106 6.54 10.40 32.70
CA LYS A 106 6.10 10.78 34.04
C LYS A 106 5.46 12.17 34.01
N ILE A 107 4.14 12.21 33.94
CA ILE A 107 3.38 13.45 34.14
C ILE A 107 3.58 13.88 35.60
N HIS A 108 4.25 15.01 35.82
CA HIS A 108 4.27 15.66 37.14
C HIS A 108 2.93 16.38 37.34
N THR A 109 2.21 16.00 38.39
CA THR A 109 1.13 16.82 38.95
C THR A 109 1.76 17.95 39.77
N ILE A 110 1.15 19.13 39.68
CA ILE A 110 1.54 20.37 40.38
C ILE A 110 1.05 20.32 41.83
#